data_AF-A0A075I1A6-F1
#
_entry.id   AF-A0A075I1A6-F1
#
_cell.length_a   1.000
_cell.length_b   1.000
_cell.length_c   1.000
_cell.angle_alpha   90.00
_cell.angle_beta   90.00
_cell.angle_gamma   90.00
#
_symmetry.space_group_name_H-M   'P 1'
#
loop_
_entity.id
_entity.type
_entity.pdbx_description
1 polymer ?
#
loop_
_entity_poly.entity_id
_entity_poly.type
_entity_poly.pdbx_seq_one_letter_code
_entity_poly.pdbx_strand_id
1 'polypeptide(L)'
;MHINIISSYGEARFFSARIIPFVVSAILLFLLLQIVQSAGLSESQIGAEEEQFGNNEVPSGFGDENLYTLEVNVVLREEIEPYLQPINAQLVEIFWDMRDIETQEMKEFTLTANTDIDGKAVFDLFPGHYTLRIDFNGITKNETIVIIPNTENKIDWVISKYAIGEYNLEFRDKNGGIIYPEETVRMIYRGAPQLIDPASIRLSSESGDINLVLNVKEVINRAEISIMELSPENSFVVGSFSPDNPPKALIFSIDVDKREGQ
;
A
#
# COMPACT_ATOMS: atom_id res chain seq x y z
N MET A 1 41.33 -18.05 -71.37
CA MET A 1 42.54 -17.62 -70.65
C MET A 1 42.07 -16.81 -69.46
N HIS A 2 42.14 -17.40 -68.27
CA HIS A 2 41.62 -16.84 -67.02
C HIS A 2 42.53 -15.71 -66.52
N ILE A 3 41.92 -14.62 -66.06
CA ILE A 3 42.58 -13.58 -65.26
C ILE A 3 42.18 -13.84 -63.80
N ASN A 4 43.17 -14.14 -62.96
CA ASN A 4 43.01 -14.28 -61.53
C ASN A 4 42.90 -12.89 -60.89
N ILE A 5 41.79 -12.63 -60.19
CA ILE A 5 41.68 -11.55 -59.21
C ILE A 5 41.97 -12.16 -57.85
N ILE A 6 43.08 -11.76 -57.22
CA ILE A 6 43.39 -12.08 -55.83
C ILE A 6 42.67 -11.05 -54.96
N SER A 7 41.63 -11.45 -54.25
CA SER A 7 41.05 -10.71 -53.13
C SER A 7 41.68 -11.19 -51.83
N SER A 8 42.39 -10.29 -51.15
CA SER A 8 42.83 -10.48 -49.77
C SER A 8 41.70 -10.06 -48.83
N TYR A 9 41.06 -11.02 -48.18
CA TYR A 9 40.28 -10.79 -46.96
C TYR A 9 40.91 -11.61 -45.83
N GLY A 10 41.36 -10.90 -44.79
CA GLY A 10 41.97 -11.50 -43.61
C GLY A 10 41.00 -12.43 -42.89
N GLU A 11 41.50 -13.59 -42.49
CA GLU A 11 40.78 -14.59 -41.71
C GLU A 11 40.36 -14.03 -40.34
N ALA A 12 39.07 -13.74 -40.16
CA ALA A 12 38.48 -13.62 -38.83
C ALA A 12 38.33 -15.03 -38.25
N ARG A 13 39.15 -15.37 -37.24
CA ARG A 13 39.03 -16.63 -36.50
C ARG A 13 37.78 -16.55 -35.62
N PHE A 14 36.72 -17.28 -36.01
CA PHE A 14 35.51 -17.41 -35.20
C PHE A 14 35.80 -18.32 -33.99
N PHE A 15 35.58 -17.79 -32.77
CA PHE A 15 35.59 -18.58 -31.54
C PHE A 15 34.38 -19.53 -31.51
N SER A 16 34.60 -20.76 -31.04
CA SER A 16 33.56 -21.80 -30.96
C SER A 16 32.36 -21.34 -30.12
N ALA A 17 31.14 -21.58 -30.60
CA ALA A 17 29.88 -21.25 -29.92
C ALA A 17 29.75 -21.88 -28.51
N ARG A 18 30.56 -22.89 -28.19
CA ARG A 18 30.62 -23.49 -26.84
C ARG A 18 31.45 -22.67 -25.84
N ILE A 19 32.36 -21.82 -26.30
CA ILE A 19 33.29 -21.05 -25.47
C ILE A 19 32.73 -19.65 -25.14
N ILE A 20 31.87 -19.12 -26.02
CA ILE A 20 31.19 -17.82 -25.83
C ILE A 20 30.51 -17.69 -24.46
N PRO A 21 29.69 -18.65 -23.97
CA PRO A 21 29.07 -18.51 -22.66
C PRO A 21 30.08 -18.47 -21.51
N PHE A 22 31.18 -19.22 -21.59
CA PHE A 22 32.24 -19.20 -20.56
C PHE A 22 32.97 -17.86 -20.53
N VAL A 23 33.23 -17.26 -21.70
CA VAL A 23 33.88 -15.93 -21.78
C VAL A 23 32.96 -14.85 -21.25
N VAL A 24 31.66 -14.90 -21.57
CA VAL A 24 30.67 -13.95 -21.05
C VAL A 24 30.54 -14.08 -19.52
N SER A 25 30.48 -15.30 -18.98
CA SER A 25 30.45 -15.52 -17.53
C SER A 25 31.72 -15.04 -16.84
N ALA A 26 32.90 -15.22 -17.45
CA ALA A 26 34.16 -14.72 -16.88
C ALA A 26 34.22 -13.18 -16.84
N ILE A 27 33.70 -12.51 -17.87
CA ILE A 27 33.62 -11.04 -17.92
C ILE A 27 32.64 -10.53 -16.86
N LEU A 28 31.48 -11.18 -16.70
CA LEU A 28 30.49 -10.84 -15.68
C LEU A 28 31.04 -11.01 -14.25
N LEU A 29 31.75 -12.11 -14.00
CA LEU A 29 32.40 -12.36 -12.71
C LEU A 29 33.48 -11.31 -12.42
N PHE A 30 34.27 -10.94 -13.44
CA PHE A 30 35.30 -9.90 -13.30
C PHE A 30 34.68 -8.54 -12.98
N LEU A 31 33.57 -8.16 -13.64
CA LEU A 31 32.86 -6.91 -13.36
C LEU A 31 32.26 -6.89 -11.94
N LEU A 32 31.70 -8.01 -11.47
CA LEU A 32 31.22 -8.11 -10.09
C LEU A 32 32.36 -8.01 -9.07
N LEU A 33 33.53 -8.59 -9.37
CA LEU A 33 34.73 -8.44 -8.53
C LEU A 33 35.24 -7.00 -8.48
N GLN A 34 35.16 -6.25 -9.58
CA GLN A 34 35.47 -4.81 -9.59
C GLN A 34 34.50 -4.02 -8.72
N ILE A 35 33.21 -4.36 -8.74
CA ILE A 35 32.21 -3.72 -7.88
C ILE A 35 32.52 -3.99 -6.39
N VAL A 36 32.84 -5.24 -6.03
CA VAL A 36 33.20 -5.60 -4.63
C VAL A 36 34.50 -4.92 -4.17
N GLN A 37 35.49 -4.78 -5.05
CA GLN A 37 36.73 -4.04 -4.73
C GLN A 37 36.50 -2.53 -4.61
N SER A 38 35.57 -1.95 -5.39
CA SER A 38 35.20 -0.53 -5.30
C SER A 38 34.28 -0.20 -4.11
N ALA A 39 33.64 -1.22 -3.50
CA ALA A 39 32.70 -1.07 -2.39
C ALA A 39 33.36 -1.10 -0.99
N GLY A 40 34.68 -1.01 -0.90
CA GLY A 40 35.37 -0.69 0.36
C GLY A 40 35.23 -1.74 1.47
N LEU A 41 35.91 -2.87 1.33
CA LEU A 41 36.36 -3.69 2.46
C LEU A 41 37.88 -3.86 2.37
N SER A 42 38.60 -2.90 2.93
CA SER A 42 40.03 -2.97 3.18
C SER A 42 40.26 -2.63 4.65
N GLU A 43 40.27 -3.65 5.50
CA GLU A 43 40.78 -3.53 6.86
C GLU A 43 42.27 -3.14 6.86
N SER A 44 42.56 -2.13 7.67
CA SER A 44 43.82 -1.89 8.39
C SER A 44 45.06 -1.41 7.63
N GLN A 45 45.33 -0.11 7.84
CA GLN A 45 46.60 0.53 8.21
C GLN A 45 47.93 -0.14 7.78
N ILE A 46 48.79 0.65 7.11
CA ILE A 46 50.08 1.14 7.64
C ILE A 46 50.70 2.12 6.62
N GLY A 47 51.01 3.33 7.09
CA GLY A 47 52.27 4.00 6.73
C GLY A 47 52.26 5.10 5.68
N ALA A 48 52.29 6.33 6.19
CA ALA A 48 53.16 7.44 5.76
C ALA A 48 52.76 8.31 4.55
N GLU A 49 52.74 9.60 4.90
CA GLU A 49 53.11 10.79 4.11
C GLU A 49 52.01 11.58 3.40
N GLU A 50 51.99 12.85 3.82
CA GLU A 50 51.13 13.94 3.42
C GLU A 50 51.30 14.25 1.93
N GLU A 51 50.20 14.35 1.18
CA GLU A 51 50.08 15.43 0.19
C GLU A 51 48.65 15.98 0.16
N GLN A 52 48.61 17.28 0.32
CA GLN A 52 47.48 18.16 0.43
C GLN A 52 46.83 18.32 -0.96
N PHE A 53 45.68 17.69 -1.19
CA PHE A 53 44.77 18.12 -2.25
C PHE A 53 43.36 18.21 -1.67
N GLY A 54 42.80 19.41 -1.78
CA GLY A 54 41.49 19.75 -1.23
C GLY A 54 40.41 18.86 -1.82
N ASN A 55 39.86 17.97 -0.99
CA ASN A 55 38.64 17.28 -1.30
C ASN A 55 37.49 18.23 -0.98
N ASN A 56 36.88 18.74 -2.05
CA ASN A 56 35.51 19.21 -1.99
C ASN A 56 34.68 18.19 -1.19
N GLU A 57 34.04 18.65 -0.13
CA GLU A 57 32.95 17.93 0.53
C GLU A 57 31.87 17.69 -0.52
N VAL A 58 31.96 16.56 -1.21
CA VAL A 58 30.78 15.90 -1.74
C VAL A 58 30.12 15.34 -0.49
N PRO A 59 28.91 15.78 -0.10
CA PRO A 59 28.22 15.18 1.03
C PRO A 59 28.02 13.71 0.69
N SER A 60 28.77 12.85 1.36
CA SER A 60 28.49 11.42 1.42
C SER A 60 27.03 11.28 1.82
N GLY A 61 26.27 10.55 1.02
CA GLY A 61 24.82 10.46 1.05
C GLY A 61 24.24 10.20 2.43
N PHE A 62 22.97 10.58 2.57
CA PHE A 62 22.09 10.36 3.71
C PHE A 62 22.55 9.19 4.58
N GLY A 63 23.26 9.49 5.67
CA GLY A 63 23.55 8.47 6.68
C GLY A 63 22.25 8.00 7.32
N ASP A 64 22.26 6.77 7.85
CA ASP A 64 21.14 6.18 8.62
C ASP A 64 20.69 7.09 9.79
N GLU A 65 21.52 8.07 10.18
CA GLU A 65 21.24 9.14 11.14
C GLU A 65 20.05 10.05 10.80
N ASN A 66 19.49 9.96 9.58
CA ASN A 66 18.32 10.74 9.16
C ASN A 66 17.06 9.90 8.90
N LEU A 67 17.10 8.59 9.16
CA LEU A 67 15.93 7.73 9.06
C LEU A 67 15.22 7.64 10.41
N TYR A 68 13.90 7.72 10.37
CA TYR A 68 13.03 7.62 11.52
C TYR A 68 12.06 6.46 11.30
N THR A 69 11.98 5.60 12.32
CA THR A 69 11.12 4.44 12.27
C THR A 69 9.67 4.84 12.50
N LEU A 70 8.82 4.53 11.52
CA LEU A 70 7.37 4.55 11.63
C LEU A 70 6.88 3.14 11.99
N GLU A 71 6.10 3.05 13.06
CA GLU A 71 5.39 1.83 13.45
C GLU A 71 3.90 1.98 13.15
N VAL A 72 3.36 1.10 12.30
CA VAL A 72 1.93 1.03 11.97
C VAL A 72 1.36 -0.25 12.58
N ASN A 73 0.47 -0.13 13.55
CA ASN A 73 -0.26 -1.26 14.13
C ASN A 73 -1.64 -1.34 13.51
N VAL A 74 -2.00 -2.49 12.95
CA VAL A 74 -3.30 -2.73 12.35
C VAL A 74 -4.07 -3.72 13.21
N VAL A 75 -5.19 -3.28 13.76
CA VAL A 75 -6.01 -4.06 14.69
C VAL A 75 -7.47 -4.06 14.27
N LEU A 76 -8.12 -5.21 14.40
CA LEU A 76 -9.55 -5.40 14.21
C LEU A 76 -10.26 -5.26 15.55
N ARG A 77 -11.36 -4.51 15.57
CA ARG A 77 -12.29 -4.41 16.69
C ARG A 77 -13.65 -4.92 16.24
N GLU A 78 -14.08 -6.07 16.72
CA GLU A 78 -15.42 -6.58 16.44
C GLU A 78 -16.38 -6.23 17.60
N GLU A 79 -17.65 -5.98 17.27
CA GLU A 79 -18.66 -5.64 18.27
C GLU A 79 -18.92 -6.76 19.30
N ILE A 80 -18.78 -8.01 18.87
CA ILE A 80 -19.07 -9.20 19.68
C ILE A 80 -17.90 -9.56 20.61
N GLU A 81 -16.68 -9.15 20.23
CA GLU A 81 -15.45 -9.39 20.99
C GLU A 81 -14.72 -8.06 21.25
N PRO A 82 -14.75 -7.52 22.49
CA PRO A 82 -14.16 -6.22 22.80
C PRO A 82 -12.62 -6.20 22.74
N TYR A 83 -11.99 -7.30 22.34
CA TYR A 83 -10.54 -7.41 22.24
C TYR A 83 -10.08 -6.89 20.87
N LEU A 84 -9.09 -6.00 20.89
CA LEU A 84 -8.36 -5.63 19.68
C LEU A 84 -7.56 -6.86 19.21
N GLN A 85 -7.93 -7.37 18.04
CA GLN A 85 -7.23 -8.49 17.43
C GLN A 85 -6.20 -7.95 16.43
N PRO A 86 -4.91 -8.27 16.55
CA PRO A 86 -3.92 -7.89 15.55
C PRO A 86 -4.24 -8.55 14.21
N ILE A 87 -4.15 -7.78 13.12
CA ILE A 87 -4.35 -8.31 11.78
C ILE A 87 -2.97 -8.65 11.21
N ASN A 88 -2.69 -9.94 11.08
CA ASN A 88 -1.44 -10.46 10.52
C ASN A 88 -1.47 -10.48 8.98
N ALA A 89 -0.31 -10.30 8.36
CA ALA A 89 -0.11 -10.32 6.92
C ALA A 89 -0.97 -9.30 6.13
N GLN A 90 -1.39 -8.23 6.80
CA GLN A 90 -2.05 -7.09 6.18
C GLN A 90 -1.00 -6.26 5.46
N LEU A 91 -1.20 -6.03 4.16
CA LEU A 91 -0.37 -5.13 3.38
C LEU A 91 -0.61 -3.69 3.82
N VAL A 92 0.47 -3.00 4.15
CA VAL A 92 0.51 -1.57 4.46
C VAL A 92 1.40 -0.91 3.43
N GLU A 93 0.92 0.19 2.83
CA GLU A 93 1.61 0.88 1.74
C GLU A 93 1.79 2.36 2.08
N ILE A 94 2.96 2.91 1.78
CA ILE A 94 3.31 4.32 1.99
C ILE A 94 3.69 4.94 0.66
N PHE A 95 3.03 6.04 0.33
CA PHE A 95 3.22 6.81 -0.90
C PHE A 95 3.74 8.20 -0.59
N TRP A 96 4.56 8.72 -1.49
CA TRP A 96 4.89 10.14 -1.52
C TRP A 96 5.34 10.54 -2.92
N ASP A 97 5.08 11.79 -3.27
CA ASP A 97 5.57 12.35 -4.52
C ASP A 97 6.91 13.05 -4.32
N MET A 98 7.88 12.72 -5.15
CA MET A 98 9.12 13.49 -5.25
C MET A 98 9.26 14.08 -6.65
N ARG A 99 9.85 15.27 -6.71
CA ARG A 99 10.23 15.89 -7.97
C ARG A 99 11.52 15.24 -8.47
N ASP A 100 11.47 14.66 -9.65
CA ASP A 100 12.65 14.19 -10.36
C ASP A 100 13.51 15.39 -10.77
N ILE A 101 14.79 15.35 -10.39
CA ILE A 101 15.70 16.51 -10.54
C ILE A 101 16.03 16.74 -12.02
N GLU A 102 16.10 15.67 -12.83
CA GLU A 102 16.50 15.72 -14.24
C GLU A 102 15.33 16.15 -15.14
N THR A 103 14.16 15.59 -14.91
CA THR A 103 12.96 15.79 -15.75
C THR A 103 12.02 16.87 -15.22
N GLN A 104 12.17 17.27 -13.95
CA GLN A 104 11.25 18.16 -13.23
C GLN A 104 9.82 17.60 -13.07
N GLU A 105 9.60 16.34 -13.43
CA GLU A 105 8.32 15.66 -13.29
C GLU A 105 8.11 15.19 -11.84
N MET A 106 6.84 15.12 -11.41
CA MET A 106 6.50 14.49 -10.14
C MET A 106 6.41 12.98 -10.34
N LYS A 107 7.07 12.24 -9.47
CA LYS A 107 7.06 10.77 -9.46
C LYS A 107 6.60 10.28 -8.09
N GLU A 108 5.60 9.40 -8.11
CA GLU A 108 5.14 8.70 -6.91
C GLU A 108 6.14 7.57 -6.59
N PHE A 109 6.49 7.47 -5.31
CA PHE A 109 7.27 6.39 -4.76
C PHE A 109 6.43 5.60 -3.77
N THR A 110 6.68 4.29 -3.67
CA THR A 110 5.92 3.40 -2.80
C THR A 110 6.86 2.52 -1.98
N LEU A 111 6.58 2.42 -0.68
CA LEU A 111 7.13 1.40 0.20
C LEU A 111 5.99 0.53 0.71
N THR A 112 6.26 -0.76 0.87
CA THR A 112 5.25 -1.73 1.31
C THR A 112 5.81 -2.64 2.38
N ALA A 113 5.03 -2.90 3.42
CA ALA A 113 5.35 -3.91 4.43
C ALA A 113 4.08 -4.66 4.80
N ASN A 114 4.21 -5.96 5.07
CA ASN A 114 3.13 -6.72 5.66
C ASN A 114 3.23 -6.64 7.18
N THR A 115 2.09 -6.59 7.84
CA THR A 115 2.05 -6.71 9.30
C THR A 115 2.52 -8.10 9.75
N ASP A 116 3.17 -8.14 10.91
CA ASP A 116 3.59 -9.38 11.57
C ASP A 116 2.45 -10.02 12.41
N ILE A 117 2.80 -11.02 13.22
CA ILE A 117 1.86 -11.73 14.10
C ILE A 117 1.20 -10.83 15.15
N ASP A 118 1.84 -9.71 15.49
CA ASP A 118 1.36 -8.72 16.46
C ASP A 118 0.61 -7.58 15.75
N GLY A 119 0.41 -7.70 14.44
CA GLY A 119 -0.32 -6.72 13.62
C GLY A 119 0.53 -5.50 13.28
N LYS A 120 1.85 -5.58 13.40
CA LYS A 120 2.76 -4.44 13.25
C LYS A 120 3.51 -4.46 11.92
N ALA A 121 3.50 -3.33 11.22
CA ALA A 121 4.34 -3.04 10.07
C ALA A 121 5.30 -1.90 10.40
N VAL A 122 6.55 -2.01 9.96
CA VAL A 122 7.63 -1.06 10.30
C VAL A 122 8.25 -0.51 9.03
N PHE A 123 8.48 0.80 9.00
CA PHE A 123 9.09 1.51 7.88
C PHE A 123 10.17 2.46 8.41
N ASP A 124 11.31 2.52 7.72
CA ASP A 124 12.32 3.55 7.96
C ASP A 124 12.17 4.65 6.91
N LEU A 125 11.81 5.84 7.36
CA LEU A 125 11.43 6.96 6.51
C LEU A 125 12.23 8.21 6.84
N PHE A 126 12.50 9.04 5.84
CA PHE A 126 13.00 10.39 6.07
C PHE A 126 11.90 11.28 6.67
N PRO A 127 12.26 12.41 7.30
CA PRO A 127 11.30 13.42 7.68
C PRO A 127 10.52 13.93 6.47
N GLY A 128 9.20 14.02 6.60
CA GLY A 128 8.37 14.45 5.48
C GLY A 128 6.90 14.11 5.61
N HIS A 129 6.16 14.45 4.57
CA HIS A 129 4.74 14.13 4.43
C HIS A 129 4.58 12.91 3.53
N TYR A 130 3.78 11.95 3.99
CA TYR A 130 3.49 10.72 3.27
C TYR A 130 1.99 10.45 3.29
N THR A 131 1.54 9.60 2.38
CA THR A 131 0.20 9.01 2.39
C THR A 131 0.33 7.54 2.76
N LEU A 132 -0.30 7.14 3.86
CA LEU A 132 -0.42 5.75 4.29
C LEU A 132 -1.73 5.18 3.74
N ARG A 133 -1.67 4.01 3.11
CA ARG A 133 -2.84 3.27 2.61
C ARG A 133 -2.88 1.89 3.21
N ILE A 134 -4.09 1.48 3.58
CA ILE A 134 -4.42 0.09 3.90
C ILE A 134 -5.63 -0.30 3.07
N ASP A 135 -5.56 -1.48 2.45
CA ASP A 135 -6.69 -2.18 1.86
C ASP A 135 -7.01 -3.41 2.72
N PHE A 136 -8.13 -3.38 3.43
CA PHE A 136 -8.62 -4.53 4.17
C PHE A 136 -9.87 -5.08 3.51
N ASN A 137 -9.77 -6.29 2.95
CA ASN A 137 -10.87 -6.98 2.28
C ASN A 137 -11.56 -6.14 1.17
N GLY A 138 -10.80 -5.36 0.40
CA GLY A 138 -11.31 -4.47 -0.65
C GLY A 138 -11.75 -3.09 -0.14
N ILE A 139 -11.54 -2.80 1.15
CA ILE A 139 -11.89 -1.51 1.76
C ILE A 139 -10.59 -0.73 1.91
N THR A 140 -10.44 0.28 1.06
CA THR A 140 -9.25 1.13 1.07
C THR A 140 -9.51 2.40 1.87
N LYS A 141 -8.56 2.79 2.73
CA LYS A 141 -8.50 4.13 3.35
C LYS A 141 -7.09 4.68 3.22
N ASN A 142 -7.01 5.95 2.85
CA ASN A 142 -5.77 6.72 2.81
C ASN A 142 -5.75 7.68 4.00
N GLU A 143 -4.58 7.88 4.59
CA GLU A 143 -4.34 8.84 5.66
C GLU A 143 -3.04 9.60 5.39
N THR A 144 -3.05 10.92 5.59
CA THR A 144 -1.82 11.71 5.52
C THR A 144 -1.06 11.61 6.83
N ILE A 145 0.21 11.25 6.75
CA ILE A 145 1.10 11.09 7.89
C ILE A 145 2.29 12.03 7.74
N VAL A 146 2.86 12.46 8.87
CA VAL A 146 4.06 13.30 8.90
C VAL A 146 5.09 12.61 9.77
N ILE A 147 6.27 12.36 9.20
CA ILE A 147 7.40 11.82 9.93
C ILE A 147 8.18 12.99 10.50
N ILE A 148 8.21 13.08 11.82
CA ILE A 148 8.86 14.15 12.55
C ILE A 148 10.13 13.59 13.22
N PRO A 149 11.27 14.30 13.09
CA PRO A 149 12.49 13.96 13.79
C PRO A 149 12.32 13.89 15.31
N ASN A 150 12.94 12.89 15.95
CA ASN A 150 13.04 12.77 17.40
C ASN A 150 11.70 12.70 18.15
N THR A 151 10.63 12.29 17.46
CA THR A 151 9.32 11.99 18.06
C THR A 151 8.96 10.53 17.84
N GLU A 152 8.06 10.00 18.68
CA GLU A 152 7.47 8.69 18.41
C GLU A 152 6.60 8.78 17.15
N ASN A 153 6.98 8.07 16.10
CA ASN A 153 6.20 7.96 14.88
C ASN A 153 5.41 6.65 14.93
N LYS A 154 4.27 6.66 15.62
CA LYS A 154 3.42 5.49 15.80
C LYS A 154 1.98 5.78 15.39
N ILE A 155 1.39 4.85 14.64
CA ILE A 155 0.03 4.93 14.16
C ILE A 155 -0.70 3.65 14.53
N ASP A 156 -1.83 3.79 15.23
CA ASP A 156 -2.74 2.68 15.46
C ASP A 156 -3.91 2.81 14.49
N TRP A 157 -4.01 1.85 13.58
CA TRP A 157 -5.06 1.76 12.57
C TRP A 157 -6.10 0.73 13.03
N VAL A 158 -7.24 1.23 13.50
CA VAL A 158 -8.30 0.41 14.06
C VAL A 158 -9.39 0.20 13.01
N ILE A 159 -9.54 -1.04 12.57
CA ILE A 159 -10.64 -1.46 11.71
C ILE A 159 -11.76 -1.93 12.63
N SER A 160 -12.81 -1.13 12.76
CA SER A 160 -13.97 -1.48 13.56
C SER A 160 -15.03 -2.14 12.67
N LYS A 161 -15.46 -3.36 13.03
CA LYS A 161 -16.43 -4.15 12.28
C LYS A 161 -17.69 -4.36 13.12
N TYR A 162 -18.81 -3.89 12.59
CA TYR A 162 -20.12 -3.94 13.24
C TYR A 162 -21.11 -4.74 12.43
N ALA A 163 -22.03 -5.42 13.10
CA ALA A 163 -23.04 -6.24 12.45
C ALA A 163 -24.43 -5.69 12.75
N ILE A 164 -25.12 -5.20 11.71
CA ILE A 164 -26.50 -4.73 11.85
C ILE A 164 -27.46 -5.84 11.46
N GLY A 165 -28.25 -6.29 12.44
CA GLY A 165 -29.26 -7.32 12.26
C GLY A 165 -30.57 -6.81 11.65
N GLU A 166 -30.94 -5.55 11.91
CA GLU A 166 -32.20 -4.95 11.46
C GLU A 166 -31.98 -3.57 10.83
N TYR A 167 -32.35 -3.44 9.56
CA TYR A 167 -32.25 -2.20 8.80
C TYR A 167 -33.27 -2.19 7.66
N ASN A 168 -33.56 -1.01 7.13
CA ASN A 168 -34.34 -0.82 5.92
C ASN A 168 -33.44 -0.33 4.79
N LEU A 169 -33.64 -0.85 3.58
CA LEU A 169 -33.04 -0.32 2.35
C LEU A 169 -34.11 0.36 1.51
N GLU A 170 -33.83 1.59 1.08
CA GLU A 170 -34.60 2.27 0.04
C GLU A 170 -33.76 2.30 -1.24
N PHE A 171 -34.24 1.60 -2.26
CA PHE A 171 -33.63 1.61 -3.58
C PHE A 171 -34.33 2.63 -4.46
N ARG A 172 -33.59 3.62 -4.99
CA ARG A 172 -34.11 4.56 -5.98
C ARG A 172 -33.81 4.05 -7.38
N ASP A 173 -34.54 3.04 -7.82
CA ASP A 173 -34.39 2.53 -9.18
C ASP A 173 -35.21 3.37 -10.17
N LYS A 174 -34.54 3.79 -11.25
CA LYS A 174 -35.19 4.41 -12.43
C LYS A 174 -35.18 3.47 -13.64
N ASN A 175 -34.50 2.33 -13.51
CA ASN A 175 -34.14 1.43 -14.61
C ASN A 175 -34.86 0.08 -14.54
N GLY A 176 -35.94 -0.03 -13.76
CA GLY A 176 -36.73 -1.26 -13.65
C GLY A 176 -36.07 -2.31 -12.75
N GLY A 177 -35.60 -1.90 -11.57
CA GLY A 177 -35.06 -2.80 -10.55
C GLY A 177 -33.57 -3.13 -10.67
N ILE A 178 -32.80 -2.39 -11.48
CA ILE A 178 -31.32 -2.45 -11.50
C ILE A 178 -30.78 -1.14 -10.94
N ILE A 179 -29.84 -1.25 -9.99
CA ILE A 179 -29.06 -0.14 -9.46
C ILE A 179 -27.68 -0.18 -10.09
N TYR A 180 -27.22 0.97 -10.58
CA TYR A 180 -25.90 1.13 -11.21
C TYR A 180 -24.88 1.77 -10.26
N PRO A 181 -23.57 1.68 -10.57
CA PRO A 181 -22.56 2.47 -9.87
C PRO A 181 -22.94 3.96 -9.84
N GLU A 182 -22.58 4.64 -8.75
CA GLU A 182 -22.94 6.04 -8.43
C GLU A 182 -24.43 6.32 -8.16
N GLU A 183 -25.35 5.37 -8.37
CA GLU A 183 -26.72 5.52 -7.91
C GLU A 183 -26.81 5.35 -6.38
N THR A 184 -27.73 6.10 -5.78
CA THR A 184 -27.84 6.16 -4.32
C THR A 184 -28.82 5.11 -3.79
N VAL A 185 -28.33 4.32 -2.83
CA VAL A 185 -29.12 3.42 -1.98
C VAL A 185 -29.12 4.00 -0.58
N ARG A 186 -30.30 4.11 0.04
CA ARG A 186 -30.39 4.58 1.42
C ARG A 186 -30.53 3.40 2.36
N MET A 187 -29.70 3.36 3.39
CA MET A 187 -29.85 2.46 4.53
C MET A 187 -30.33 3.23 5.76
N ILE A 188 -31.30 2.68 6.48
CA ILE A 188 -31.81 3.24 7.74
C ILE A 188 -31.81 2.14 8.79
N TYR A 189 -31.11 2.34 9.89
CA TYR A 189 -31.17 1.44 11.04
C TYR A 189 -31.37 2.19 12.35
N ARG A 190 -31.77 1.44 13.38
CA ARG A 190 -31.96 1.97 14.73
C ARG A 190 -31.06 1.21 15.70
N GLY A 191 -30.44 1.95 16.62
CA GLY A 191 -29.60 1.41 17.68
C GLY A 191 -28.13 1.80 17.52
N ALA A 192 -27.29 1.15 18.32
CA ALA A 192 -25.84 1.27 18.26
C ALA A 192 -25.25 0.31 17.21
N PRO A 193 -24.05 0.60 16.69
CA PRO A 193 -23.29 1.83 16.87
C PRO A 193 -23.84 2.98 16.01
N GLN A 194 -23.69 4.22 16.45
CA GLN A 194 -23.84 5.38 15.59
C GLN A 194 -22.45 5.79 15.08
N LEU A 195 -22.21 5.55 13.79
CA LEU A 195 -20.90 5.76 13.19
C LEU A 195 -20.83 7.17 12.60
N ILE A 196 -19.68 7.83 12.73
CA ILE A 196 -19.47 9.19 12.23
C ILE A 196 -19.05 9.16 10.76
N ASP A 197 -18.05 8.34 10.43
CA ASP A 197 -17.48 8.21 9.08
C ASP A 197 -17.10 6.75 8.77
N PRO A 198 -18.09 5.83 8.63
CA PRO A 198 -17.79 4.46 8.25
C PRO A 198 -17.18 4.41 6.85
N ALA A 199 -16.16 3.58 6.67
CA ALA A 199 -15.45 3.45 5.41
C ALA A 199 -16.28 2.75 4.33
N SER A 200 -16.98 1.68 4.69
CA SER A 200 -17.85 0.94 3.76
C SER A 200 -18.88 0.06 4.47
N ILE A 201 -19.85 -0.42 3.70
CA ILE A 201 -20.83 -1.40 4.12
C ILE A 201 -20.82 -2.58 3.17
N ARG A 202 -20.74 -3.79 3.72
CA ARG A 202 -20.91 -5.03 2.98
C ARG A 202 -22.26 -5.65 3.32
N LEU A 203 -23.05 -5.94 2.30
CA LEU A 203 -24.25 -6.76 2.41
C LEU A 203 -23.91 -8.18 1.96
N SER A 204 -24.11 -9.15 2.86
CA SER A 204 -23.82 -10.56 2.58
C SER A 204 -24.97 -11.46 3.01
N SER A 205 -25.37 -12.40 2.16
CA SER A 205 -26.32 -13.46 2.53
C SER A 205 -25.58 -14.73 2.98
N GLU A 206 -26.24 -15.55 3.80
CA GLU A 206 -25.68 -16.84 4.24
C GLU A 206 -25.48 -17.83 3.07
N SER A 207 -26.33 -17.74 2.03
CA SER A 207 -26.22 -18.53 0.80
C SER A 207 -25.10 -18.06 -0.13
N GLY A 208 -24.49 -16.90 0.12
CA GLY A 208 -23.40 -16.34 -0.69
C GLY A 208 -23.82 -15.76 -2.05
N ASP A 209 -25.11 -15.76 -2.35
CA ASP A 209 -25.71 -15.16 -3.56
C ASP A 209 -25.70 -13.62 -3.52
N ILE A 210 -25.54 -13.02 -2.33
CA ILE A 210 -25.34 -11.59 -2.15
C ILE A 210 -23.96 -11.39 -1.50
N ASN A 211 -23.09 -10.66 -2.20
CA ASN A 211 -21.86 -10.10 -1.65
C ASN A 211 -21.64 -8.73 -2.29
N LEU A 212 -22.31 -7.72 -1.75
CA LEU A 212 -22.33 -6.37 -2.30
C LEU A 212 -21.55 -5.43 -1.38
N VAL A 213 -20.57 -4.74 -1.95
CA VAL A 213 -19.84 -3.66 -1.29
C VAL A 213 -20.45 -2.33 -1.69
N LEU A 214 -20.78 -1.53 -0.69
CA LEU A 214 -21.38 -0.22 -0.81
C LEU A 214 -20.45 0.82 -0.16
N ASN A 215 -20.08 1.81 -0.95
CA ASN A 215 -19.34 2.99 -0.49
C ASN A 215 -20.29 3.94 0.23
N VAL A 216 -19.82 4.52 1.34
CA VAL A 216 -20.59 5.48 2.13
C VAL A 216 -20.40 6.87 1.54
N LYS A 217 -21.50 7.57 1.24
CA LYS A 217 -21.50 8.95 0.73
C LYS A 217 -21.85 9.97 1.80
N GLU A 218 -22.80 9.64 2.66
CA GLU A 218 -23.24 10.51 3.76
C GLU A 218 -23.75 9.67 4.93
N VAL A 219 -23.50 10.13 6.16
CA VAL A 219 -24.08 9.56 7.38
C VAL A 219 -24.73 10.65 8.21
N ILE A 220 -25.99 10.42 8.58
CA ILE A 220 -26.78 11.31 9.43
C ILE A 220 -27.27 10.49 10.62
N ASN A 221 -26.76 10.82 11.81
CA ASN A 221 -27.23 10.26 13.06
C ASN A 221 -28.24 11.21 13.72
N ARG A 222 -29.42 10.71 14.08
CA ARG A 222 -30.48 11.45 14.78
C ARG A 222 -31.06 10.60 15.90
N ALA A 223 -30.81 11.01 17.14
CA ALA A 223 -31.21 10.26 18.34
C ALA A 223 -30.65 8.83 18.30
N GLU A 224 -31.49 7.82 18.06
CA GLU A 224 -31.08 6.41 17.93
C GLU A 224 -31.13 5.89 16.48
N ILE A 225 -31.39 6.76 15.51
CA ILE A 225 -31.54 6.39 14.10
C ILE A 225 -30.31 6.85 13.34
N SER A 226 -29.77 5.97 12.52
CA SER A 226 -28.69 6.25 11.59
C SER A 226 -29.21 6.09 10.17
N ILE A 227 -29.03 7.14 9.36
CA ILE A 227 -29.41 7.18 7.95
C ILE A 227 -28.11 7.30 7.17
N MET A 228 -27.86 6.36 6.26
CA MET A 228 -26.69 6.37 5.40
C MET A 228 -27.11 6.41 3.93
N GLU A 229 -26.52 7.32 3.18
CA GLU A 229 -26.59 7.34 1.73
C GLU A 229 -25.37 6.59 1.20
N LEU A 230 -25.62 5.58 0.37
CA LEU A 230 -24.64 4.61 -0.09
C LEU A 230 -24.61 4.55 -1.62
N SER A 231 -23.51 4.10 -2.19
CA SER A 231 -23.41 3.81 -3.63
C SER A 231 -22.70 2.48 -3.87
N PRO A 232 -23.20 1.62 -4.77
CA PRO A 232 -22.53 0.37 -5.07
C PRO A 232 -21.32 0.58 -5.97
N GLU A 233 -20.33 -0.30 -5.87
CA GLU A 233 -19.20 -0.36 -6.80
C GLU A 233 -19.59 -1.00 -8.14
N ASN A 234 -20.51 -1.97 -8.08
CA ASN A 234 -20.95 -2.75 -9.23
C ASN A 234 -22.48 -2.73 -9.33
N SER A 235 -23.01 -2.83 -10.53
CA SER A 235 -24.46 -2.89 -10.73
C SER A 235 -25.06 -4.16 -10.11
N PHE A 236 -26.27 -4.06 -9.56
CA PHE A 236 -26.97 -5.21 -8.98
C PHE A 236 -28.49 -5.11 -9.20
N VAL A 237 -29.17 -6.26 -9.08
CA VAL A 237 -30.62 -6.39 -9.26
C VAL A 237 -31.29 -6.32 -7.89
N VAL A 238 -32.23 -5.40 -7.68
CA VAL A 238 -32.95 -5.22 -6.41
C VAL A 238 -33.76 -6.48 -6.03
N GLY A 239 -34.22 -7.24 -7.02
CA GLY A 239 -34.96 -8.49 -6.81
C GLY A 239 -34.16 -9.61 -6.15
N SER A 240 -32.84 -9.49 -5.98
CA SER A 240 -32.05 -10.47 -5.21
C SER A 240 -32.26 -10.36 -3.69
N PHE A 241 -32.85 -9.26 -3.22
CA PHE A 241 -33.05 -9.02 -1.79
C PHE A 241 -34.41 -9.57 -1.36
N SER A 242 -34.40 -10.58 -0.48
CA SER A 242 -35.61 -11.15 0.10
C SER A 242 -35.96 -10.48 1.43
N PRO A 243 -37.21 -10.03 1.64
CA PRO A 243 -37.67 -9.57 2.95
C PRO A 243 -37.65 -10.68 4.02
N ASP A 244 -37.81 -11.94 3.61
CA ASP A 244 -37.89 -13.09 4.53
C ASP A 244 -36.51 -13.51 5.05
N ASN A 245 -35.44 -13.14 4.36
CA ASN A 245 -34.06 -13.36 4.78
C ASN A 245 -33.18 -12.20 4.29
N PRO A 246 -33.26 -11.03 4.95
CA PRO A 246 -32.47 -9.88 4.53
C PRO A 246 -30.97 -10.19 4.67
N PRO A 247 -30.11 -9.72 3.76
CA PRO A 247 -28.68 -9.94 3.90
C PRO A 247 -28.19 -9.35 5.22
N LYS A 248 -27.16 -9.94 5.81
CA LYS A 248 -26.49 -9.35 6.96
C LYS A 248 -25.71 -8.11 6.48
N ALA A 249 -25.89 -6.99 7.17
CA ALA A 249 -25.08 -5.81 6.94
C ALA A 249 -23.86 -5.84 7.89
N LEU A 250 -22.67 -5.85 7.30
CA LEU A 250 -21.39 -5.68 7.98
C LEU A 250 -20.87 -4.28 7.68
N ILE A 251 -20.76 -3.43 8.69
CA ILE A 251 -20.19 -2.09 8.53
C ILE A 251 -18.75 -2.10 8.99
N PHE A 252 -17.90 -1.50 8.18
CA PHE A 252 -16.50 -1.29 8.49
C PHE A 252 -16.27 0.20 8.70
N SER A 253 -15.88 0.58 9.90
CA SER A 253 -15.29 1.88 10.21
C SER A 253 -13.78 1.73 10.28
N ILE A 254 -13.06 2.74 9.81
CA ILE A 254 -11.61 2.76 9.88
C ILE A 254 -11.24 4.02 10.63
N ASP A 255 -10.73 3.85 11.84
CA ASP A 255 -10.31 4.91 12.72
C ASP A 255 -8.78 4.89 12.80
N VAL A 256 -8.15 6.04 12.56
CA VAL A 256 -6.70 6.20 12.72
C VAL A 256 -6.45 6.97 14.01
N ASP A 257 -5.90 6.30 15.01
CA ASP A 257 -5.46 6.93 16.25
C ASP A 257 -3.97 7.28 16.12
N LYS A 258 -3.73 8.57 15.89
CA LYS A 258 -2.39 9.14 16.01
C LYS A 258 -2.23 9.48 17.48
N ARG A 259 -1.51 8.64 18.20
CA ARG A 259 -0.97 9.04 19.51
C ARG A 259 0.10 10.08 19.24
N GLU A 260 -0.29 11.34 19.09
CA GLU A 260 0.66 12.43 19.19
C GLU A 260 1.29 12.31 20.58
N GLY A 261 2.61 12.10 20.62
CA GLY A 261 3.35 12.12 21.86
C GLY A 261 3.00 13.37 22.65
N GLN A 262 2.55 13.18 23.90
CA GLN A 262 2.38 14.27 24.86
C GLN A 262 3.68 15.03 25.08
#